data_AF-A0AAU3RRX4-F1
#
_entry.id   AF-A0AAU3RRX4-F1
#
_cell.length_a   1.000
_cell.length_b   1.000
_cell.length_c   1.000
_cell.angle_alpha   90.00
_cell.angle_beta   90.00
_cell.angle_gamma   90.00
#
_symmetry.space_group_name_H-M   'P 1'
#
loop_
_entity.id
_entity.type
_entity.pdbx_description
1 polymer ?
#
loop_
_entity_poly.entity_id
_entity_poly.type
_entity_poly.pdbx_seq_one_letter_code
_entity_poly.pdbx_strand_id
1 'polypeptide(L)'
;MTLLTQSTTLARPSYRLVEVYDSDACLTDETAIAAAQRNVVGGNGYHLYMRSLQSDLKVEVIVRVWDGPQPPPAEVEGSMAVSLESETGLLVIGQFTFGPAAEMSLPRPGVYEGNVSWAGRVAAAEYYEHTLRQIEGDWSAARIRQLWDDNPQPEQYTLDLWYVREPEPVDDEDDEDD
;
A
#
# COMPACT_ATOMS: atom_id res chain seq x y z
N MET A 1 4.80 -23.51 0.59
CA MET A 1 5.32 -22.17 0.26
C MET A 1 5.93 -21.59 1.50
N THR A 2 7.05 -20.91 1.35
CA THR A 2 7.89 -20.35 2.40
C THR A 2 7.85 -18.84 2.31
N LEU A 3 7.61 -18.18 3.44
CA LEU A 3 7.75 -16.73 3.55
C LEU A 3 9.24 -16.38 3.49
N LEU A 4 9.63 -15.59 2.50
CA LEU A 4 11.01 -15.17 2.27
C LEU A 4 11.35 -13.91 3.09
N THR A 5 10.46 -12.92 3.05
CA THR A 5 10.59 -11.68 3.82
C THR A 5 9.22 -11.07 4.09
N GLN A 6 9.12 -10.29 5.15
CA GLN A 6 7.93 -9.50 5.46
C GLN A 6 8.30 -8.16 6.06
N SER A 7 7.44 -7.17 5.83
CA SER A 7 7.46 -5.87 6.49
C SER A 7 6.04 -5.48 6.92
N THR A 8 5.92 -4.86 8.09
CA THR A 8 4.67 -4.28 8.59
C THR A 8 4.93 -2.81 8.91
N THR A 9 4.15 -1.92 8.32
CA THR A 9 4.33 -0.48 8.44
C THR A 9 3.00 0.20 8.71
N LEU A 10 2.97 1.12 9.68
CA LEU A 10 1.85 2.04 9.85
C LEU A 10 2.06 3.26 8.97
N ALA A 11 1.23 3.40 7.94
CA ALA A 11 1.27 4.51 7.01
C ALA A 11 0.08 5.45 7.27
N ARG A 12 0.34 6.76 7.27
CA ARG A 12 -0.72 7.78 7.29
C ARG A 12 -1.19 8.03 5.86
N PRO A 13 -2.45 7.74 5.52
CA PRO A 13 -2.98 8.02 4.19
C PRO A 13 -3.01 9.52 3.93
N SER A 14 -2.61 9.92 2.73
CA SER A 14 -2.79 11.29 2.22
C SER A 14 -3.79 11.25 1.08
N TYR A 15 -4.77 12.16 1.07
CA TYR A 15 -5.93 12.08 0.18
C TYR A 15 -6.66 10.73 0.23
N ARG A 16 -6.61 10.06 1.38
CA ARG A 16 -7.11 8.69 1.61
C ARG A 16 -6.37 7.60 0.80
N LEU A 17 -5.15 7.86 0.37
CA LEU A 17 -4.33 6.94 -0.39
C LEU A 17 -3.02 6.64 0.35
N VAL A 18 -2.60 5.39 0.22
CA VAL A 18 -1.25 4.91 0.55
C VAL A 18 -0.69 4.21 -0.69
N GLU A 19 0.62 4.31 -0.84
CA GLU A 19 1.34 3.90 -2.05
C GLU A 19 2.31 2.76 -1.73
N VAL A 20 2.45 1.82 -2.66
CA VAL A 20 3.56 0.86 -2.69
C VAL A 20 4.13 0.86 -4.11
N TYR A 21 5.41 1.17 -4.25
CA TYR A 21 6.07 1.32 -5.54
C TYR A 21 7.56 0.94 -5.45
N ASP A 22 8.17 0.66 -6.59
CA ASP A 22 9.64 0.56 -6.68
C ASP A 22 10.29 1.92 -6.48
N SER A 23 11.44 2.00 -5.81
CA SER A 23 12.10 3.28 -5.50
C SER A 23 12.41 4.18 -6.71
N ASP A 24 12.51 3.62 -7.92
CA ASP A 24 12.73 4.37 -9.15
C ASP A 24 11.46 4.56 -10.00
N ALA A 25 10.28 4.19 -9.47
CA ALA A 25 9.03 4.41 -10.18
C ALA A 25 8.74 5.91 -10.32
N CYS A 26 9.12 6.47 -11.47
CA CYS A 26 8.76 7.82 -11.84
C CYS A 26 7.30 7.84 -12.30
N LEU A 27 6.50 8.66 -11.61
CA LEU A 27 5.17 9.19 -11.97
C LEU A 27 3.98 8.63 -11.16
N THR A 28 3.19 9.57 -10.67
CA THR A 28 1.83 9.35 -10.21
C THR A 28 0.90 9.10 -11.40
N ASP A 29 0.09 8.06 -11.34
CA ASP A 29 -0.79 7.62 -12.42
C ASP A 29 -2.26 7.87 -12.03
N GLU A 30 -2.89 8.85 -12.69
CA GLU A 30 -4.28 9.22 -12.42
C GLU A 30 -5.27 8.10 -12.72
N THR A 31 -4.98 7.26 -13.73
CA THR A 31 -5.81 6.11 -14.08
C THR A 31 -5.75 5.03 -13.01
N ALA A 32 -4.57 4.75 -12.46
CA ALA A 32 -4.38 3.82 -11.36
C ALA A 32 -5.03 4.33 -10.06
N ILE A 33 -4.92 5.63 -9.77
CA ILE A 33 -5.61 6.27 -8.65
C ILE A 33 -7.13 6.17 -8.80
N ALA A 34 -7.66 6.45 -10.00
CA ALA A 34 -9.08 6.33 -10.28
C ALA A 34 -9.57 4.87 -10.16
N ALA A 35 -8.73 3.89 -10.50
CA ALA A 35 -9.01 2.48 -10.28
C ALA A 35 -9.08 2.14 -8.78
N ALA A 36 -8.13 2.61 -7.97
CA ALA A 36 -8.16 2.45 -6.51
C ALA A 36 -9.39 3.10 -5.88
N GLN A 37 -9.85 4.23 -6.42
CA GLN A 37 -11.09 4.85 -5.99
C GLN A 37 -12.32 3.98 -6.21
N ARG A 38 -12.35 3.20 -7.31
CA ARG A 38 -13.48 2.32 -7.61
C ARG A 38 -13.39 0.97 -6.88
N ASN A 39 -12.18 0.42 -6.78
CA ASN A 39 -11.94 -0.98 -6.42
C ASN A 39 -11.17 -1.18 -5.12
N VAL A 40 -10.97 -0.13 -4.32
CA VAL A 40 -10.08 -0.09 -3.14
C VAL A 40 -8.60 -0.12 -3.49
N VAL A 41 -8.19 -0.97 -4.43
CA VAL A 41 -6.80 -1.07 -4.92
C VAL A 41 -6.78 -0.75 -6.40
N GLY A 42 -5.71 -0.11 -6.86
CA GLY A 42 -5.44 0.16 -8.27
C GLY A 42 -3.95 0.26 -8.50
N GLY A 43 -3.48 -0.07 -9.70
CA GLY A 43 -2.06 0.00 -10.01
C GLY A 43 -1.79 -0.04 -11.50
N ASN A 44 -0.56 0.27 -11.88
CA ASN A 44 -0.12 0.33 -13.27
C ASN A 44 1.05 -0.62 -13.59
N GLY A 45 1.33 -1.58 -12.71
CA GLY A 45 2.45 -2.49 -12.83
C GLY A 45 3.71 -2.03 -12.09
N TYR A 46 3.93 -0.73 -11.90
CA TYR A 46 5.10 -0.22 -11.15
C TYR A 46 4.72 0.40 -9.80
N HIS A 47 3.46 0.84 -9.69
CA HIS A 47 2.94 1.58 -8.57
C HIS A 47 1.54 1.06 -8.22
N LEU A 48 1.35 0.68 -6.96
CA LEU A 48 0.07 0.30 -6.37
C LEU A 48 -0.44 1.39 -5.42
N TYR A 49 -1.73 1.70 -5.55
CA TYR A 49 -2.47 2.64 -4.71
C TYR A 49 -3.55 1.89 -3.93
N MET A 50 -3.60 2.13 -2.63
CA MET A 50 -4.60 1.58 -1.72
C MET A 50 -5.43 2.70 -1.12
N ARG A 51 -6.75 2.65 -1.31
CA ARG A 51 -7.68 3.68 -0.86
C ARG A 51 -8.27 3.35 0.51
N SER A 52 -7.81 4.07 1.52
CA SER A 52 -8.41 4.06 2.86
C SER A 52 -9.80 4.69 2.87
N LEU A 53 -10.65 4.26 3.80
CA LEU A 53 -11.91 4.95 4.06
C LEU A 53 -11.68 6.28 4.82
N GLN A 54 -10.62 6.38 5.62
CA GLN A 54 -10.30 7.54 6.44
C GLN A 54 -9.02 8.23 5.96
N SER A 55 -8.90 9.53 6.27
CA SER A 55 -7.69 10.32 5.98
C SER A 55 -6.79 10.54 7.20
N ASP A 56 -7.33 10.34 8.40
CA ASP A 56 -6.68 10.75 9.64
C ASP A 56 -6.12 9.57 10.44
N LEU A 57 -6.73 8.39 10.28
CA LEU A 57 -6.25 7.16 10.90
C LEU A 57 -5.11 6.58 10.07
N LYS A 58 -4.04 6.14 10.75
CA LYS A 58 -3.02 5.33 10.10
C LYS A 58 -3.62 3.99 9.69
N VAL A 59 -3.16 3.49 8.56
CA VAL A 59 -3.45 2.15 8.06
C VAL A 59 -2.22 1.27 8.24
N GLU A 60 -2.44 -0.01 8.43
CA GLU A 60 -1.36 -0.99 8.47
C GLU A 60 -1.14 -1.57 7.07
N VAL A 61 0.07 -1.42 6.54
CA VAL A 61 0.49 -2.03 5.28
C VAL A 61 1.45 -3.15 5.61
N ILE A 62 1.06 -4.37 5.23
CA ILE A 62 1.86 -5.58 5.40
C ILE A 62 2.28 -6.04 4.01
N VAL A 63 3.58 -6.15 3.78
CA VAL A 63 4.11 -6.71 2.54
C VAL A 63 4.79 -8.03 2.87
N ARG A 64 4.38 -9.11 2.22
CA ARG A 64 4.88 -10.47 2.39
C ARG A 64 5.36 -10.99 1.05
N VAL A 65 6.61 -11.43 0.99
CA VAL A 65 7.19 -12.02 -0.22
C VAL A 65 7.35 -13.51 -0.02
N TRP A 66 6.79 -14.30 -0.93
CA TRP A 66 6.75 -15.75 -0.88
C TRP A 66 7.61 -16.37 -1.97
N ASP A 67 8.03 -17.63 -1.76
CA ASP A 67 8.73 -18.44 -2.76
C ASP A 67 7.81 -18.97 -3.88
N GLY A 68 6.51 -18.67 -3.83
CA GLY A 68 5.56 -18.97 -4.90
C GLY A 68 4.12 -18.50 -4.61
N PRO A 69 3.19 -18.78 -5.54
CA PRO A 69 1.81 -18.29 -5.49
C PRO A 69 1.06 -18.53 -4.18
N GLN A 70 0.41 -17.49 -3.68
CA GLN A 70 -0.51 -17.56 -2.53
C GLN A 70 -1.96 -17.30 -2.96
N PRO A 71 -2.93 -18.10 -2.49
CA PRO A 71 -4.32 -17.72 -2.59
C PRO A 71 -4.61 -16.51 -1.69
N PRO A 72 -5.59 -15.66 -2.03
CA PRO A 72 -6.06 -14.64 -1.11
C PRO A 72 -6.52 -15.27 0.22
N PRO A 73 -6.29 -14.61 1.37
CA PRO A 73 -6.80 -15.12 2.64
C PRO A 73 -8.33 -15.20 2.64
N ALA A 74 -8.91 -16.19 3.34
CA ALA A 74 -10.35 -16.43 3.31
C ALA A 74 -11.17 -15.41 4.14
N GLU A 75 -10.57 -14.83 5.17
CA GLU A 75 -11.24 -13.95 6.14
C GLU A 75 -10.84 -12.48 5.92
N VAL A 76 -11.08 -11.97 4.70
CA VAL A 76 -10.80 -10.58 4.32
C VAL A 76 -12.07 -9.92 3.78
N GLU A 77 -12.15 -8.60 3.90
CA GLU A 77 -13.28 -7.84 3.37
C GLU A 77 -13.26 -7.80 1.83
N GLY A 78 -12.07 -7.91 1.25
CA GLY A 78 -11.90 -8.08 -0.18
C GLY A 78 -10.44 -8.31 -0.55
N SER A 79 -10.24 -8.70 -1.80
CA SER A 79 -8.91 -8.86 -2.37
C SER A 79 -8.93 -8.59 -3.87
N MET A 80 -7.75 -8.27 -4.40
CA MET A 80 -7.54 -8.06 -5.83
C MET A 80 -6.16 -8.59 -6.23
N ALA A 81 -6.10 -9.28 -7.37
CA ALA A 81 -4.83 -9.67 -7.97
C ALA A 81 -4.07 -8.42 -8.45
N VAL A 82 -2.76 -8.42 -8.30
CA VAL A 82 -1.88 -7.31 -8.69
C VAL A 82 -0.59 -7.83 -9.30
N SER A 83 0.03 -6.98 -10.12
CA SER A 83 1.39 -7.14 -10.62
C SER A 83 2.21 -5.92 -10.20
N LEU A 84 3.45 -6.15 -9.80
CA LEU A 84 4.41 -5.15 -9.37
C LEU A 84 5.80 -5.48 -9.91
N GLU A 85 6.29 -4.68 -10.83
CA GLU A 85 7.65 -4.67 -11.32
C GLU A 85 8.50 -3.78 -10.41
N SER A 86 9.59 -4.37 -9.90
CA SER A 86 10.55 -3.70 -9.03
C SER A 86 11.96 -3.91 -9.57
N GLU A 87 12.38 -3.00 -10.44
CA GLU A 87 13.68 -3.03 -11.11
C GLU A 87 14.85 -2.80 -10.16
N THR A 88 14.65 -2.01 -9.10
CA THR A 88 15.69 -1.77 -8.10
C THR A 88 15.70 -2.85 -7.02
N GLY A 89 14.59 -3.59 -6.88
CA GLY A 89 14.37 -4.50 -5.76
C GLY A 89 14.17 -3.76 -4.42
N LEU A 90 13.93 -2.44 -4.44
CA LEU A 90 13.65 -1.64 -3.25
C LEU A 90 12.22 -1.12 -3.33
N LEU A 91 11.33 -1.66 -2.50
CA LEU A 91 9.95 -1.16 -2.40
C LEU A 91 9.85 -0.05 -1.38
N VAL A 92 9.08 0.97 -1.73
CA VAL A 92 8.78 2.13 -0.89
C VAL A 92 7.30 2.09 -0.52
N ILE A 93 6.99 2.25 0.77
CA ILE A 93 5.63 2.47 1.27
C ILE A 93 5.43 3.98 1.41
N GLY A 94 4.76 4.59 0.44
CA GLY A 94 4.61 6.04 0.32
C GLY A 94 3.38 6.62 1.02
N GLN A 95 3.51 7.87 1.46
CA GLN A 95 2.44 8.65 2.10
C GLN A 95 2.16 9.97 1.35
N PHE A 96 2.39 10.03 0.03
CA PHE A 96 2.41 11.25 -0.79
C PHE A 96 3.07 12.43 -0.06
N THR A 97 2.24 13.33 0.51
CA THR A 97 2.63 14.59 1.16
C THR A 97 3.50 14.43 2.41
N PHE A 98 3.57 13.25 3.02
CA PHE A 98 4.34 13.02 4.25
C PHE A 98 5.69 12.33 4.04
N GLY A 99 6.06 12.02 2.79
CA GLY A 99 7.25 11.24 2.47
C GLY A 99 7.03 9.72 2.64
N PRO A 100 8.10 8.91 2.52
CA PRO A 100 8.01 7.47 2.70
C PRO A 100 7.78 7.10 4.17
N ALA A 101 6.84 6.19 4.42
CA ALA A 101 6.61 5.59 5.74
C ALA A 101 7.71 4.57 6.07
N ALA A 102 8.12 3.80 5.07
CA ALA A 102 9.15 2.78 5.18
C ALA A 102 9.66 2.38 3.79
N GLU A 103 10.78 1.67 3.79
CA GLU A 103 11.38 1.02 2.64
C GLU A 103 11.66 -0.44 2.98
N MET A 104 11.63 -1.33 1.99
CA MET A 104 12.02 -2.72 2.15
C MET A 104 12.75 -3.26 0.94
N SER A 105 13.82 -4.02 1.17
CA SER A 105 14.50 -4.76 0.11
C SER A 105 13.77 -6.05 -0.20
N LEU A 106 13.50 -6.27 -1.48
CA LEU A 106 13.05 -7.54 -2.02
C LEU A 106 14.21 -8.54 -2.08
N PRO A 107 13.93 -9.86 -2.07
CA PRO A 107 14.97 -10.88 -2.21
C PRO A 107 15.79 -10.75 -3.49
N ARG A 108 15.22 -10.16 -4.54
CA ARG A 108 15.85 -9.84 -5.82
C ARG A 108 15.01 -8.79 -6.58
N PRO A 109 15.57 -8.07 -7.54
CA PRO A 109 14.78 -7.30 -8.49
C PRO A 109 13.94 -8.18 -9.42
N GLY A 110 12.88 -7.60 -10.00
CA GLY A 110 12.08 -8.16 -11.09
C GLY A 110 10.58 -8.00 -10.92
N VAL A 111 9.83 -8.82 -11.66
CA VAL A 111 8.37 -8.77 -11.70
C VAL A 111 7.78 -9.73 -10.69
N TYR A 112 6.90 -9.18 -9.85
CA TYR A 112 6.16 -9.88 -8.83
C TYR A 112 4.68 -9.88 -9.18
N GLU A 113 4.07 -11.06 -9.13
CA GLU A 113 2.62 -11.18 -9.13
C GLU A 113 2.15 -11.38 -7.70
N GLY A 114 0.89 -11.05 -7.43
CA GLY A 114 0.41 -11.09 -6.08
C GLY A 114 -1.07 -10.85 -5.90
N ASN A 115 -1.46 -10.76 -4.63
CA ASN A 115 -2.76 -10.30 -4.21
C ASN A 115 -2.61 -9.21 -3.17
N VAL A 116 -3.41 -8.14 -3.30
CA VAL A 116 -3.66 -7.22 -2.19
C VAL A 116 -4.99 -7.60 -1.57
N SER A 117 -5.00 -7.83 -0.27
CA SER A 117 -6.20 -8.07 0.51
C SER A 117 -6.35 -6.99 1.57
N TRP A 118 -7.59 -6.70 1.97
CA TRP A 118 -7.87 -5.66 2.96
C TRP A 118 -8.88 -6.12 4.00
N ALA A 119 -8.72 -5.59 5.21
CA ALA A 119 -9.58 -5.88 6.35
C ALA A 119 -9.65 -4.69 7.31
N GLY A 120 -10.65 -4.69 8.19
CA GLY A 120 -10.79 -3.68 9.24
C GLY A 120 -11.26 -2.32 8.75
N ARG A 121 -11.70 -2.17 7.48
CA ARG A 121 -12.11 -0.87 6.94
C ARG A 121 -13.36 -0.36 7.66
N VAL A 122 -14.33 -1.26 7.86
CA VAL A 122 -15.59 -0.92 8.53
C VAL A 122 -15.34 -0.60 10.00
N ALA A 123 -14.57 -1.43 10.70
CA ALA A 123 -14.23 -1.22 12.11
C ALA A 123 -13.49 0.11 12.33
N ALA A 124 -12.49 0.43 11.49
CA ALA A 124 -11.78 1.70 11.53
C ALA A 124 -12.71 2.89 11.25
N ALA A 125 -13.69 2.73 10.36
CA ALA A 125 -14.69 3.77 10.10
C ALA A 125 -15.60 4.01 11.29
N GLU A 126 -16.08 2.95 11.93
CA GLU A 126 -16.90 3.04 13.13
C GLU A 126 -16.14 3.67 14.29
N TYR A 127 -14.87 3.30 14.48
CA TYR A 127 -13.99 3.91 15.49
C TYR A 127 -13.80 5.40 15.23
N TYR A 128 -13.53 5.78 13.97
CA TYR A 128 -13.36 7.18 13.57
C TYR A 128 -14.63 7.99 13.85
N GLU A 129 -15.79 7.52 13.40
CA GLU A 129 -17.09 8.17 13.60
C GLU A 129 -17.46 8.25 15.09
N HIS A 130 -17.18 7.19 15.86
CA HIS A 130 -17.40 7.19 17.30
C HIS A 130 -16.53 8.25 18.00
N THR A 131 -15.25 8.30 17.65
CA THR A 131 -14.30 9.29 18.19
C THR A 131 -14.75 10.70 17.84
N LEU A 132 -15.15 10.96 16.60
CA LEU A 132 -15.65 12.28 16.17
C LEU A 132 -16.87 12.74 16.98
N ARG A 133 -17.81 11.83 17.28
CA ARG A 133 -19.00 12.16 18.10
C ARG A 133 -18.68 12.48 19.56
N GLN A 134 -17.54 12.01 20.06
CA GLN A 134 -17.07 12.27 21.42
C GLN A 134 -16.24 13.55 21.53
N ILE A 135 -15.84 14.16 20.41
CA ILE A 135 -15.11 15.43 20.42
C ILE A 135 -16.07 16.52 20.92
N GLU A 136 -15.85 16.93 22.17
CA GLU A 136 -16.46 18.11 22.76
C GLU A 136 -15.59 19.35 22.50
N GLY A 137 -16.16 20.55 22.64
CA GLY A 137 -15.53 21.82 22.23
C GLY A 137 -14.22 22.18 22.95
N ASP A 138 -13.82 21.43 23.98
CA ASP A 138 -12.61 21.67 24.79
C ASP A 138 -11.46 20.69 24.48
N TRP A 139 -11.62 19.76 23.53
CA TRP A 139 -10.55 18.81 23.20
C TRP A 139 -9.39 19.50 22.48
N SER A 140 -8.18 19.28 22.96
CA SER A 140 -6.97 19.74 22.27
C SER A 140 -6.68 18.88 21.03
N ALA A 141 -6.09 19.49 19.99
CA ALA A 141 -5.64 18.77 18.81
C ALA A 141 -4.66 17.62 19.15
N ALA A 142 -3.88 17.75 20.22
CA ALA A 142 -2.97 16.71 20.70
C ALA A 142 -3.75 15.49 21.21
N ARG A 143 -4.86 15.70 21.93
CA ARG A 143 -5.73 14.61 22.41
C ARG A 143 -6.40 13.86 21.25
N ILE A 144 -6.87 14.59 20.25
CA ILE A 144 -7.48 13.99 19.04
C ILE A 144 -6.45 13.14 18.29
N ARG A 145 -5.23 13.67 18.10
CA ARG A 145 -4.15 12.92 17.44
C ARG A 145 -3.76 11.66 18.22
N GLN A 146 -3.68 11.73 19.54
CA GLN A 146 -3.38 10.57 20.38
C GLN A 146 -4.43 9.46 20.21
N LEU A 147 -5.73 9.81 20.18
CA LEU A 147 -6.79 8.82 19.96
C LEU A 147 -6.69 8.17 18.58
N TRP A 148 -6.34 8.93 17.54
CA TRP A 148 -6.12 8.35 16.21
C TRP A 148 -4.91 7.43 16.15
N ASP A 149 -3.83 7.77 16.86
CA ASP A 149 -2.65 6.92 16.99
C ASP A 149 -2.93 5.65 17.81
N ASP A 150 -3.85 5.72 18.78
CA ASP A 150 -4.26 4.61 19.65
C ASP A 150 -5.42 3.77 19.08
N ASN A 151 -5.74 3.91 17.78
CA ASN A 151 -6.79 3.12 17.15
C ASN A 151 -6.48 1.61 17.29
N PRO A 152 -7.30 0.83 18.02
CA PRO A 152 -7.01 -0.58 18.30
C PRO A 152 -7.23 -1.49 17.09
N GLN A 153 -7.92 -0.99 16.06
CA GLN A 153 -8.27 -1.75 14.85
C GLN A 153 -7.97 -0.89 13.62
N PRO A 154 -6.69 -0.71 13.26
CA PRO A 154 -6.33 -0.02 12.03
C PRO A 154 -6.90 -0.77 10.83
N GLU A 155 -7.31 -0.01 9.83
CA GLU A 155 -7.55 -0.56 8.50
C GLU A 155 -6.25 -1.17 7.99
N GLN A 156 -6.31 -2.38 7.44
CA GLN A 156 -5.14 -3.18 7.06
C GLN A 156 -5.16 -3.52 5.57
N TYR A 157 -4.00 -3.43 4.93
CA TYR A 157 -3.71 -3.89 3.58
C TYR A 157 -2.57 -4.89 3.62
N THR A 158 -2.82 -6.11 3.15
CA THR A 158 -1.79 -7.15 3.05
C THR A 158 -1.50 -7.45 1.58
N LEU A 159 -0.24 -7.23 1.18
CA LEU A 159 0.31 -7.55 -0.13
C LEU A 159 1.05 -8.89 -0.03
N ASP A 160 0.51 -9.92 -0.67
CA ASP A 160 1.19 -11.19 -0.86
C ASP A 160 1.79 -11.26 -2.25
N LEU A 161 3.10 -11.13 -2.35
CA LEU A 161 3.85 -11.07 -3.59
C LEU A 161 4.71 -12.32 -3.78
N TRP A 162 4.88 -12.77 -5.03
CA TRP A 162 5.83 -13.80 -5.40
C TRP A 162 6.49 -13.48 -6.73
N TYR A 163 7.77 -13.79 -6.82
CA TYR A 163 8.58 -13.54 -8.01
C TYR A 163 8.10 -14.40 -9.19
N VAL A 164 8.01 -13.80 -10.37
CA VAL A 164 7.60 -14.50 -11.61
C VAL A 164 8.70 -14.47 -12.66
N ARG A 165 9.34 -13.33 -12.88
CA ARG A 165 10.35 -13.17 -13.94
C ARG A 165 11.27 -11.96 -13.69
N GLU A 166 12.36 -11.92 -14.44
CA GLU A 166 13.23 -10.74 -14.52
C GLU A 166 12.47 -9.57 -15.16
N PRO A 167 12.84 -8.32 -14.86
CA PRO A 167 12.24 -7.16 -15.49
C PRO A 167 12.56 -7.18 -16.99
N GLU A 168 11.70 -6.58 -17.82
CA GLU A 168 12.08 -6.44 -19.23
C GLU A 168 13.26 -5.46 -19.33
N PRO A 169 14.28 -5.73 -20.16
CA PRO A 169 15.29 -4.72 -20.42
C PRO A 169 14.57 -3.50 -21.01
N VAL A 170 14.80 -2.33 -20.42
CA VAL A 170 14.51 -1.07 -21.11
C VAL A 170 15.35 -1.11 -22.38
N ASP A 171 14.69 -1.20 -23.54
CA ASP A 171 15.36 -0.93 -24.81
C ASP A 171 15.80 0.54 -24.70
N ASP A 172 17.12 0.74 -24.54
CA ASP A 172 17.75 2.03 -24.80
C ASP A 172 17.42 2.36 -26.26
N GLU A 173 16.31 3.04 -26.53
CA GLU A 173 15.99 3.56 -27.86
C GLU A 173 17.08 4.56 -28.24
N ASP A 174 18.07 4.00 -28.95
CA ASP A 174 19.00 4.54 -29.91
C ASP A 174 19.56 5.95 -29.63
N ASP A 175 20.87 5.97 -29.36
CA ASP A 175 21.78 6.98 -29.89
C ASP A 175 21.57 7.08 -31.43
N GLU A 176 20.59 7.86 -31.88
CA GLU A 176 20.57 8.37 -33.26
C GLU A 176 21.22 9.76 -33.27
N ASP A 177 22.51 9.75 -33.66
CA ASP A 177 23.23 10.89 -34.24
C ASP A 177 22.38 11.62 -35.31
N ASP A 178 22.09 12.91 -35.10
CA ASP A 178 22.15 13.97 -36.14
C ASP A 178 22.23 15.40 -35.55
#